data_AF-A0A522FQE4-F1
#
_entry.id   AF-A0A522FQE4-F1
#
_cell.length_a   1.000
_cell.length_b   1.000
_cell.length_c   1.000
_cell.angle_alpha   90.00
_cell.angle_beta   90.00
_cell.angle_gamma   90.00
#
_symmetry.space_group_name_H-M   'P 1'
#
loop_
_entity.id
_entity.type
_entity.pdbx_description
1 polymer ?
#
loop_
_entity_poly.entity_id
_entity_poly.type
_entity_poly.pdbx_seq_one_letter_code
_entity_poly.pdbx_strand_id
1 'polypeptide(L)'
;MRIMKQFMNFKTILFLFSLVFIFSGCKTYQHKEGFELQRELAESEDTLKRDIYITSTLPIDSADVNKLLMDVWRFETEKYPDEIKLYARVFDSSGHFITNMAKPYLKDTTKNYWTGITETLGKKLKRPPVPIDSFTVREFGANDSIPYNIVLSVDYSGSMSGVMSAIFEGTEIFVDMKMKYDNIGLTSFNQELDVKVPVMNDKQQILNIYRSNRERKLGLFSAVNDAVWNCIDLLKDTPENDPRVVVIFTDGDDNYSKQKIGDLIEKARENKIHIFAVAFGYSQDHNLRYMAQYTGGKFYKAYTKEELISIFRDIYMSLRYYYLVTYKPPKYWGYHHVALAVNVPARKDTLFGYGEYDMSDKFKWEDTGGAFERPILFDFNKWDIKPESQPVIEEVTDAMLSMERIKIEIQGHTDNVGGLEFNQVLSERRANAVMEALIKLGVEPRRMRSRGFGLTMPKVPNTTEENRAINRRTEFHILAK
;
A
#
# COMPACT_ATOMS: atom_id res chain seq x y z
N MET A 1 20.51 0.17 -66.46
CA MET A 1 21.03 -1.09 -67.04
C MET A 1 22.55 -0.98 -67.10
N ARG A 2 23.27 -1.84 -66.35
CA ARG A 2 24.74 -2.09 -66.31
C ARG A 2 25.67 -0.89 -66.00
N ILE A 3 26.28 -0.79 -64.81
CA ILE A 3 27.33 -1.59 -64.12
C ILE A 3 28.75 -1.07 -64.42
N MET A 4 29.52 -0.98 -63.31
CA MET A 4 30.99 -0.96 -63.13
C MET A 4 31.72 0.37 -63.28
N LYS A 5 32.82 0.64 -62.56
CA LYS A 5 33.33 0.39 -61.18
C LYS A 5 34.71 1.08 -61.19
N GLN A 6 35.19 1.55 -60.03
CA GLN A 6 36.62 1.66 -59.68
C GLN A 6 37.41 2.78 -60.41
N PHE A 7 38.17 3.66 -59.76
CA PHE A 7 39.27 3.44 -58.83
C PHE A 7 39.51 4.72 -58.01
N MET A 8 39.87 4.52 -56.75
CA MET A 8 40.36 5.51 -55.81
C MET A 8 41.82 5.85 -56.16
N ASN A 9 42.20 7.13 -56.22
CA ASN A 9 43.61 7.49 -56.06
C ASN A 9 43.81 8.88 -55.43
N PHE A 10 44.61 8.84 -54.38
CA PHE A 10 45.18 9.94 -53.62
C PHE A 10 45.90 10.95 -54.52
N LYS A 11 45.62 12.24 -54.34
CA LYS A 11 46.59 13.32 -54.57
C LYS A 11 46.52 14.32 -53.43
N THR A 12 47.47 14.16 -52.54
CA THR A 12 47.91 15.12 -51.53
C THR A 12 48.60 16.31 -52.23
N ILE A 13 48.74 17.41 -51.46
CA ILE A 13 49.81 18.42 -51.49
C ILE A 13 49.45 19.78 -52.13
N LEU A 14 49.15 20.78 -51.28
CA LEU A 14 50.00 21.96 -50.99
C LEU A 14 49.26 22.80 -49.90
N PHE A 15 49.76 22.90 -48.65
CA PHE A 15 50.61 23.99 -48.11
C PHE A 15 49.93 25.39 -48.20
N LEU A 16 49.86 26.29 -47.20
CA LEU A 16 50.58 26.46 -45.94
C LEU A 16 49.95 27.67 -45.16
N PHE A 17 49.78 27.54 -43.84
CA PHE A 17 49.88 28.55 -42.75
C PHE A 17 49.02 29.85 -42.72
N SER A 18 48.25 30.03 -41.63
CA SER A 18 48.60 30.98 -40.53
C SER A 18 47.73 30.77 -39.26
N LEU A 19 48.36 31.08 -38.12
CA LEU A 19 47.95 30.94 -36.71
C LEU A 19 46.59 31.58 -36.36
N VAL A 20 45.84 30.97 -35.43
CA VAL A 20 45.57 31.48 -34.06
C VAL A 20 45.02 30.32 -33.20
N PHE A 21 45.65 30.11 -32.05
CA PHE A 21 45.18 29.27 -30.94
C PHE A 21 43.92 29.89 -30.32
N ILE A 22 42.84 29.10 -30.20
CA ILE A 22 41.90 29.26 -29.08
C ILE A 22 41.87 27.91 -28.37
N PHE A 23 42.49 27.88 -27.19
CA PHE A 23 42.20 26.89 -26.17
C PHE A 23 40.70 26.89 -25.91
N SER A 24 40.02 25.78 -26.20
CA SER A 24 38.75 25.46 -25.56
C SER A 24 38.83 23.99 -25.18
N GLY A 25 38.88 23.78 -23.87
CA GLY A 25 39.20 22.50 -23.26
C GLY A 25 38.31 21.39 -23.81
N CYS A 26 38.94 20.26 -24.13
CA CYS A 26 38.23 18.99 -24.13
C CYS A 26 37.58 18.83 -22.75
N LYS A 27 36.30 19.15 -22.64
CA LYS A 27 35.47 18.54 -21.62
C LYS A 27 35.47 17.05 -21.96
N THR A 28 36.24 16.28 -21.21
CA THR A 28 35.95 14.86 -21.03
C THR A 28 34.46 14.76 -20.73
N TYR A 29 33.68 14.22 -21.66
CA TYR A 29 32.32 13.78 -21.36
C TYR A 29 32.47 12.64 -20.35
N GLN A 30 32.38 12.96 -19.06
CA GLN A 30 32.16 11.95 -18.04
C GLN A 30 30.81 11.32 -18.36
N HIS A 31 30.81 10.02 -18.61
CA HIS A 31 29.58 9.24 -18.64
C HIS A 31 29.00 9.33 -17.23
N LYS A 32 27.87 10.04 -17.07
CA LYS A 32 27.19 10.11 -15.77
C LYS A 32 26.60 8.73 -15.49
N GLU A 33 26.86 8.22 -14.31
CA GLU A 33 26.34 6.94 -13.83
C GLU A 33 25.67 7.12 -12.46
N GLY A 34 24.77 6.21 -12.10
CA GLY A 34 24.07 6.24 -10.81
C GLY A 34 23.29 7.54 -10.58
N PHE A 35 23.49 8.16 -9.41
CA PHE A 35 22.72 9.32 -8.96
C PHE A 35 22.84 10.55 -9.88
N GLU A 36 23.96 10.76 -10.56
CA GLU A 36 24.15 11.95 -11.42
C GLU A 36 23.30 11.89 -12.69
N LEU A 37 23.15 10.70 -13.28
CA LEU A 37 22.27 10.48 -14.43
C LEU A 37 20.79 10.56 -14.02
N GLN A 38 20.46 10.02 -12.86
CA GLN A 38 19.09 10.00 -12.35
C GLN A 38 18.61 11.38 -11.92
N ARG A 39 19.49 12.21 -11.33
CA ARG A 39 19.15 13.60 -10.99
C ARG A 39 18.79 14.39 -12.25
N GLU A 40 19.51 14.19 -13.34
CA GLU A 40 19.23 14.84 -14.63
C GLU A 40 17.88 14.38 -15.22
N LEU A 41 17.58 13.08 -15.16
CA LEU A 41 16.27 12.57 -15.55
C LEU A 41 15.15 13.15 -14.67
N ALA A 42 15.35 13.22 -13.34
CA ALA A 42 14.37 13.74 -12.40
C ALA A 42 14.15 15.26 -12.53
N GLU A 43 15.21 16.01 -12.87
CA GLU A 43 15.15 17.44 -13.16
C GLU A 43 14.44 17.74 -14.51
N SER A 44 14.38 16.75 -15.43
CA SER A 44 13.70 16.89 -16.72
C SER A 44 12.17 16.69 -16.65
N GLU A 45 11.66 16.08 -15.58
CA GLU A 45 10.24 15.94 -15.28
C GLU A 45 9.80 17.01 -14.27
N ASP A 46 9.34 18.16 -14.77
CA ASP A 46 9.05 19.42 -14.04
C ASP A 46 7.88 19.37 -13.00
N THR A 47 7.62 18.24 -12.33
CA THR A 47 6.49 18.11 -11.36
C THR A 47 6.69 17.14 -10.18
N LEU A 48 7.90 16.65 -9.89
CA LEU A 48 8.11 15.79 -8.71
C LEU A 48 8.08 16.62 -7.42
N LYS A 49 6.92 16.65 -6.76
CA LYS A 49 6.77 17.08 -5.36
C LYS A 49 7.70 16.21 -4.51
N ARG A 50 8.81 16.77 -4.03
CA ARG A 50 9.79 16.04 -3.21
C ARG A 50 9.12 15.56 -1.92
N ASP A 51 9.29 14.28 -1.60
CA ASP A 51 8.84 13.71 -0.34
C ASP A 51 9.64 14.30 0.83
N ILE A 52 8.99 14.42 1.98
CA ILE A 52 9.61 14.89 3.22
C ILE A 52 9.78 13.70 4.14
N TYR A 53 11.03 13.47 4.56
CA TYR A 53 11.43 12.36 5.41
C TYR A 53 11.61 12.84 6.84
N ILE A 54 11.08 12.10 7.81
CA ILE A 54 11.23 12.43 9.24
C ILE A 54 12.60 11.99 9.72
N THR A 55 13.38 12.93 10.26
CA THR A 55 14.74 12.65 10.72
C THR A 55 14.98 13.05 12.17
N SER A 56 14.06 13.82 12.76
CA SER A 56 14.15 14.37 14.10
C SER A 56 12.77 14.73 14.65
N THR A 57 12.72 15.30 15.85
CA THR A 57 11.47 15.75 16.50
C THR A 57 11.54 17.22 16.89
N LEU A 58 10.38 17.87 16.98
CA LEU A 58 10.24 19.25 17.45
C LEU A 58 8.92 19.41 18.24
N PRO A 59 8.92 19.93 19.47
CA PRO A 59 7.66 20.19 20.18
C PRO A 59 6.78 21.22 19.47
N ILE A 60 5.46 21.04 19.50
CA ILE A 60 4.49 21.97 18.88
C ILE A 60 4.67 23.43 19.32
N ASP A 61 5.07 23.67 20.58
CA ASP A 61 5.31 25.02 21.11
C ASP A 61 6.53 25.72 20.47
N SER A 62 7.40 24.96 19.80
CA SER A 62 8.61 25.45 19.12
C SER A 62 8.49 25.42 17.60
N ALA A 63 7.37 24.91 17.07
CA ALA A 63 7.15 24.73 15.64
C ALA A 63 6.53 25.96 14.98
N ASP A 64 6.91 26.21 13.73
CA ASP A 64 6.21 27.18 12.87
C ASP A 64 4.90 26.55 12.37
N VAL A 65 3.79 26.90 13.03
CA VAL A 65 2.47 26.29 12.80
C VAL A 65 1.98 26.40 11.35
N ASN A 66 2.45 27.39 10.60
CA ASN A 66 2.04 27.61 9.20
C ASN A 66 2.82 26.72 8.20
N LYS A 67 3.90 26.08 8.64
CA LYS A 67 4.70 25.15 7.82
C LYS A 67 4.41 23.69 8.14
N LEU A 68 3.42 23.42 8.98
CA LEU A 68 3.03 22.07 9.33
C LEU A 68 2.32 21.38 8.17
N LEU A 69 2.64 20.10 8.04
CA LEU A 69 2.13 19.11 7.11
C LEU A 69 1.69 17.89 7.91
N MET A 70 0.82 17.07 7.32
CA MET A 70 0.36 15.82 7.93
C MET A 70 0.18 14.75 6.89
N ASP A 71 0.46 13.51 7.26
CA ASP A 71 0.05 12.34 6.51
C ASP A 71 -0.59 11.28 7.40
N VAL A 72 -1.36 10.40 6.76
CA VAL A 72 -1.81 9.13 7.32
C VAL A 72 -1.13 8.06 6.49
N TRP A 73 -0.24 7.28 7.11
CA TRP A 73 0.66 6.40 6.36
C TRP A 73 0.33 4.92 6.51
N ARG A 74 -0.55 4.56 7.45
CA ARG A 74 -0.89 3.16 7.74
C ARG A 74 -2.27 3.02 8.39
N PHE A 75 -2.93 1.90 8.09
CA PHE A 75 -4.16 1.43 8.71
C PHE A 75 -4.00 0.00 9.23
N GLU A 76 -4.63 -0.30 10.36
CA GLU A 76 -4.92 -1.66 10.87
C GLU A 76 -6.42 -1.89 10.78
N THR A 77 -6.81 -2.94 10.05
CA THR A 77 -8.22 -3.24 9.72
C THR A 77 -8.71 -4.53 10.35
N GLU A 78 -7.89 -5.23 11.13
CA GLU A 78 -8.13 -6.60 11.61
C GLU A 78 -9.45 -6.71 12.39
N LYS A 79 -9.75 -5.71 13.22
CA LYS A 79 -10.96 -5.64 14.06
C LYS A 79 -12.16 -4.94 13.42
N TYR A 80 -12.11 -4.63 12.12
CA TYR A 80 -13.25 -4.09 11.40
C TYR A 80 -14.49 -5.01 11.52
N PRO A 81 -15.72 -4.47 11.70
CA PRO A 81 -16.10 -3.06 11.71
C PRO A 81 -16.08 -2.41 13.10
N ASP A 82 -15.58 -3.09 14.12
CA ASP A 82 -15.66 -2.59 15.49
C ASP A 82 -14.58 -1.54 15.79
N GLU A 83 -13.42 -1.67 15.14
CA GLU A 83 -12.28 -0.79 15.35
C GLU A 83 -11.42 -0.69 14.08
N ILE A 84 -11.05 0.53 13.72
CA ILE A 84 -9.92 0.85 12.85
C ILE A 84 -8.90 1.61 13.68
N LYS A 85 -7.63 1.30 13.46
CA LYS A 85 -6.53 2.17 13.88
C LYS A 85 -5.86 2.75 12.66
N LEU A 86 -5.68 4.06 12.65
CA LEU A 86 -4.85 4.75 11.67
C LEU A 86 -3.62 5.35 12.35
N TYR A 87 -2.54 5.42 11.59
CA TYR A 87 -1.26 5.94 12.04
C TYR A 87 -0.96 7.21 11.25
N ALA A 88 -0.90 8.33 11.97
CA ALA A 88 -0.69 9.65 11.39
C ALA A 88 0.62 10.27 11.88
N ARG A 89 1.15 11.22 11.11
CA ARG A 89 2.31 12.02 11.50
C ARG A 89 2.05 13.48 11.18
N VAL A 90 2.32 14.37 12.12
CA VAL A 90 2.38 15.81 11.88
C VAL A 90 3.85 16.20 11.84
N PHE A 91 4.27 16.95 10.84
CA PHE A 91 5.67 17.31 10.64
C PHE A 91 5.82 18.66 9.95
N ASP A 92 7.00 19.25 10.00
CA ASP A 92 7.31 20.48 9.26
C ASP A 92 8.04 20.20 7.94
N SER A 93 8.23 21.24 7.13
CA SER A 93 8.97 21.18 5.86
C SER A 93 10.44 20.78 5.99
N SER A 94 10.98 20.73 7.20
CA SER A 94 12.36 20.35 7.50
C SER A 94 12.49 18.90 7.98
N GLY A 95 11.40 18.16 8.07
CA GLY A 95 11.42 16.75 8.49
C GLY A 95 11.45 16.55 10.01
N HIS A 96 11.02 17.54 10.80
CA HIS A 96 10.78 17.35 12.22
C HIS A 96 9.39 16.77 12.43
N PHE A 97 9.28 15.61 13.09
CA PHE A 97 8.01 15.15 13.64
C PHE A 97 7.59 16.07 14.79
N ILE A 98 6.38 16.61 14.71
CA ILE A 98 5.86 17.50 15.73
C ILE A 98 5.33 16.68 16.90
N THR A 99 5.82 16.97 18.11
CA THR A 99 5.42 16.29 19.35
C THR A 99 4.53 17.17 20.24
N ASN A 100 3.98 16.55 21.29
CA ASN A 100 3.11 17.13 22.31
C ASN A 100 1.75 17.61 21.78
N MET A 101 1.21 16.92 20.76
CA MET A 101 -0.12 17.21 20.22
C MET A 101 -1.19 16.21 20.69
N ALA A 102 -0.82 15.13 21.39
CA ALA A 102 -1.79 14.25 22.05
C ALA A 102 -1.24 13.62 23.34
N LYS A 103 -2.14 13.01 24.13
CA LYS A 103 -1.73 12.26 25.33
C LYS A 103 -0.81 11.09 24.93
N PRO A 104 0.18 10.72 25.77
CA PRO A 104 0.45 11.24 27.10
C PRO A 104 1.35 12.49 27.12
N TYR A 105 1.88 12.94 25.98
CA TYR A 105 2.87 14.03 25.92
C TYR A 105 2.30 15.43 25.83
N LEU A 106 0.99 15.56 25.60
CA LEU A 106 0.25 16.82 25.62
C LEU A 106 0.39 17.52 26.98
N LYS A 107 1.09 18.67 26.99
CA LYS A 107 1.34 19.46 28.21
C LYS A 107 0.08 20.17 28.72
N ASP A 108 -0.65 20.82 27.80
CA ASP A 108 -1.88 21.56 28.11
C ASP A 108 -3.09 20.70 27.75
N THR A 109 -3.68 20.08 28.78
CA THR A 109 -4.82 19.16 28.62
C THR A 109 -6.13 19.85 28.27
N THR A 110 -6.16 21.18 28.26
CA THR A 110 -7.32 21.95 27.77
C THR A 110 -7.34 22.09 26.25
N LYS A 111 -6.20 21.88 25.59
CA LYS A 111 -6.09 21.91 24.13
C LYS A 111 -6.53 20.58 23.53
N ASN A 112 -7.27 20.65 22.43
CA ASN A 112 -7.50 19.51 21.54
C ASN A 112 -7.16 19.91 20.10
N TYR A 113 -6.07 19.35 19.58
CA TYR A 113 -5.64 19.60 18.19
C TYR A 113 -6.42 18.74 17.19
N TRP A 114 -6.93 17.58 17.60
CA TRP A 114 -7.54 16.59 16.71
C TRP A 114 -9.04 16.79 16.67
N THR A 115 -9.56 17.26 15.55
CA THR A 115 -10.89 17.89 15.49
C THR A 115 -11.94 17.10 14.73
N GLY A 116 -11.55 16.15 13.88
CA GLY A 116 -12.52 15.34 13.16
C GLY A 116 -11.90 14.25 12.31
N ILE A 117 -12.72 13.26 12.01
CA ILE A 117 -12.48 12.26 10.97
C ILE A 117 -13.72 12.24 10.09
N THR A 118 -13.51 12.19 8.77
CA THR A 118 -14.59 11.93 7.81
C THR A 118 -14.16 10.80 6.89
N GLU A 119 -15.10 9.90 6.57
CA GLU A 119 -14.88 8.86 5.59
C GLU A 119 -15.76 9.04 4.36
N THR A 120 -15.17 8.98 3.18
CA THR A 120 -15.90 8.85 1.91
C THR A 120 -15.86 7.39 1.47
N LEU A 121 -17.03 6.83 1.18
CA LEU A 121 -17.19 5.40 0.89
C LEU A 121 -17.28 5.13 -0.60
N GLY A 122 -16.61 4.07 -1.06
CA GLY A 122 -16.55 3.67 -2.46
C GLY A 122 -15.49 4.41 -3.27
N LYS A 123 -15.22 3.90 -4.48
CA LYS A 123 -14.12 4.36 -5.35
C LYS A 123 -14.61 5.07 -6.61
N LYS A 124 -15.71 4.60 -7.20
CA LYS A 124 -16.27 5.10 -8.47
C LYS A 124 -17.56 5.86 -8.25
N LEU A 125 -18.42 5.36 -7.36
CA LEU A 125 -19.64 6.06 -6.98
C LEU A 125 -19.32 7.18 -5.99
N LYS A 126 -19.73 8.41 -6.34
CA LYS A 126 -19.59 9.57 -5.44
C LYS A 126 -20.60 9.45 -4.31
N ARG A 127 -20.11 9.35 -3.08
CA ARG A 127 -20.93 9.35 -1.87
C ARG A 127 -20.60 10.56 -1.01
N PRO A 128 -21.56 11.11 -0.25
CA PRO A 128 -21.25 12.15 0.72
C PRO A 128 -20.29 11.61 1.79
N PRO A 129 -19.35 12.44 2.31
CA PRO A 129 -18.53 12.06 3.44
C PRO A 129 -19.39 11.78 4.69
N VAL A 130 -19.06 10.73 5.42
CA VAL A 130 -19.66 10.33 6.68
C VAL A 130 -18.75 10.82 7.82
N PRO A 131 -19.21 11.73 8.70
CA PRO A 131 -18.44 12.14 9.86
C PRO A 131 -18.37 11.00 10.89
N ILE A 132 -17.24 10.91 11.59
CA ILE A 132 -17.05 9.95 12.70
C ILE A 132 -17.30 10.67 14.02
N ASP A 133 -18.32 10.23 14.76
CA ASP A 133 -18.80 10.90 15.97
C ASP A 133 -17.80 10.89 17.13
N SER A 134 -16.96 9.86 17.22
CA SER A 134 -15.99 9.71 18.31
C SER A 134 -14.75 8.94 17.87
N PHE A 135 -13.59 9.42 18.32
CA PHE A 135 -12.30 8.77 18.13
C PHE A 135 -11.37 9.12 19.30
N THR A 136 -10.29 8.35 19.42
CA THR A 136 -9.22 8.61 20.39
C THR A 136 -7.92 8.86 19.67
N VAL A 137 -7.06 9.69 20.25
CA VAL A 137 -5.71 9.93 19.74
C VAL A 137 -4.69 9.74 20.85
N ARG A 138 -3.67 8.96 20.55
CA ARG A 138 -2.51 8.75 21.41
C ARG A 138 -1.23 9.03 20.64
N GLU A 139 -0.37 9.88 21.19
CA GLU A 139 0.96 10.15 20.67
C GLU A 139 1.94 9.10 21.19
N PHE A 140 2.73 8.50 20.32
CA PHE A 140 3.82 7.57 20.67
C PHE A 140 5.17 8.23 20.41
N GLY A 141 6.15 7.93 21.26
CA GLY A 141 7.49 8.46 21.14
C GLY A 141 8.56 7.59 21.80
N ALA A 142 9.78 8.11 21.91
CA ALA A 142 10.90 7.32 22.45
C ALA A 142 10.69 6.81 23.89
N ASN A 143 9.93 7.53 24.72
CA ASN A 143 9.79 7.20 26.15
C ASN A 143 8.83 6.02 26.42
N ASP A 144 7.93 5.71 25.49
CA ASP A 144 6.96 4.62 25.61
C ASP A 144 6.98 3.66 24.41
N SER A 145 8.09 3.69 23.67
CA SER A 145 8.34 2.81 22.54
C SER A 145 8.50 1.35 22.99
N ILE A 146 7.99 0.45 22.17
CA ILE A 146 7.94 -1.00 22.37
C ILE A 146 9.05 -1.72 21.58
N PRO A 147 9.39 -2.98 21.90
CA PRO A 147 10.30 -3.79 21.10
C PRO A 147 9.77 -4.01 19.67
N TYR A 148 10.65 -3.84 18.68
CA TYR A 148 10.35 -4.23 17.29
C TYR A 148 11.30 -5.35 16.85
N ASN A 149 10.76 -6.26 16.04
CA ASN A 149 11.54 -7.27 15.32
C ASN A 149 11.60 -6.86 13.85
N ILE A 150 12.78 -6.45 13.39
CA ILE A 150 12.99 -5.83 12.09
C ILE A 150 13.95 -6.69 11.28
N VAL A 151 13.57 -7.03 10.05
CA VAL A 151 14.49 -7.57 9.05
C VAL A 151 14.67 -6.54 7.95
N LEU A 152 15.90 -6.09 7.75
CA LEU A 152 16.27 -5.24 6.63
C LEU A 152 16.88 -6.11 5.53
N SER A 153 16.33 -6.04 4.32
CA SER A 153 16.74 -6.83 3.17
C SER A 153 17.08 -5.90 2.00
N VAL A 154 18.24 -6.12 1.40
CA VAL A 154 18.73 -5.28 0.30
C VAL A 154 19.02 -6.10 -0.94
N ASP A 155 18.54 -5.61 -2.07
CA ASP A 155 18.83 -6.13 -3.39
C ASP A 155 20.31 -5.93 -3.72
N TYR A 156 21.01 -7.03 -3.99
CA TYR A 156 22.43 -7.10 -4.33
C TYR A 156 22.64 -7.48 -5.80
N SER A 157 21.63 -7.22 -6.64
CA SER A 157 21.74 -7.29 -8.09
C SER A 157 22.71 -6.23 -8.63
N GLY A 158 23.20 -6.44 -9.85
CA GLY A 158 24.19 -5.57 -10.48
C GLY A 158 23.71 -4.13 -10.71
N SER A 159 22.40 -3.93 -10.86
CA SER A 159 21.79 -2.60 -11.06
C SER A 159 21.87 -1.71 -9.82
N MET A 160 22.00 -2.31 -8.62
CA MET A 160 22.17 -1.58 -7.36
C MET A 160 23.61 -1.10 -7.11
N SER A 161 24.58 -1.49 -7.95
CA SER A 161 26.01 -1.18 -7.79
C SER A 161 26.31 0.31 -7.54
N GLY A 162 25.60 1.21 -8.24
CA GLY A 162 25.76 2.66 -8.11
C GLY A 162 25.31 3.25 -6.76
N VAL A 163 24.58 2.48 -5.94
CA VAL A 163 24.05 2.94 -4.64
C VAL A 163 24.54 2.16 -3.44
N MET A 164 25.34 1.11 -3.65
CA MET A 164 25.77 0.22 -2.56
C MET A 164 26.49 0.96 -1.43
N SER A 165 27.27 2.00 -1.73
CA SER A 165 27.93 2.81 -0.70
C SER A 165 26.93 3.53 0.20
N ALA A 166 25.86 4.08 -0.37
CA ALA A 166 24.78 4.73 0.36
C ALA A 166 23.94 3.73 1.15
N ILE A 167 23.70 2.54 0.60
CA ILE A 167 23.04 1.43 1.30
C ILE A 167 23.85 1.00 2.53
N PHE A 168 25.17 0.85 2.41
CA PHE A 168 26.03 0.47 3.53
C PHE A 168 26.01 1.52 4.63
N GLU A 169 26.17 2.79 4.25
CA GLU A 169 26.09 3.93 5.17
C GLU A 169 24.72 4.01 5.87
N GLY A 170 23.63 3.94 5.10
CA GLY A 170 22.26 3.97 5.60
C GLY A 170 21.93 2.80 6.53
N THR A 171 22.40 1.60 6.21
CA THR A 171 22.21 0.41 7.06
C THR A 171 22.92 0.56 8.40
N GLU A 172 24.16 1.09 8.42
CA GLU A 172 24.87 1.37 9.67
C GLU A 172 24.15 2.44 10.50
N ILE A 173 23.66 3.52 9.87
CA ILE A 173 22.85 4.56 10.54
C ILE A 173 21.58 3.94 11.14
N PHE A 174 20.87 3.09 10.39
CA PHE A 174 19.65 2.42 10.86
C PHE A 174 19.90 1.55 12.09
N VAL A 175 20.98 0.76 12.09
CA VAL A 175 21.37 -0.06 13.25
C VAL A 175 21.81 0.81 14.41
N ASP A 176 22.51 1.92 14.16
CA ASP A 176 22.96 2.81 15.22
C ASP A 176 21.81 3.49 15.96
N MET A 177 20.72 3.79 15.25
CA MET A 177 19.48 4.34 15.80
C MET A 177 18.69 3.35 16.66
N LYS A 178 19.05 2.05 16.65
CA LYS A 178 18.23 1.03 17.32
C LYS A 178 18.08 1.29 18.82
N MET A 179 16.90 1.01 19.37
CA MET A 179 16.69 0.99 20.82
C MET A 179 17.25 -0.32 21.39
N LYS A 180 17.61 -0.28 22.68
CA LYS A 180 18.22 -1.44 23.36
C LYS A 180 17.40 -2.72 23.29
N TYR A 181 16.08 -2.64 23.13
CA TYR A 181 15.16 -3.78 23.12
C TYR A 181 14.77 -4.27 21.72
N ASP A 182 15.24 -3.61 20.65
CA ASP A 182 14.90 -4.04 19.29
C ASP A 182 15.77 -5.19 18.83
N ASN A 183 15.17 -6.08 18.04
CA ASN A 183 15.88 -7.13 17.33
C ASN A 183 15.98 -6.74 15.86
N ILE A 184 17.20 -6.74 15.31
CA ILE A 184 17.45 -6.44 13.90
C ILE A 184 18.15 -7.64 13.25
N GLY A 185 17.60 -8.12 12.15
CA GLY A 185 18.26 -9.01 11.19
C GLY A 185 18.61 -8.24 9.93
N LEU A 186 19.76 -8.56 9.32
CA LEU A 186 20.20 -7.96 8.07
C LEU A 186 20.39 -9.05 7.02
N THR A 187 19.82 -8.83 5.85
CA THR A 187 19.86 -9.78 4.74
C THR A 187 20.15 -9.04 3.44
N SER A 188 20.65 -9.79 2.45
CA SER A 188 20.65 -9.35 1.07
C SER A 188 20.03 -10.42 0.19
N PHE A 189 19.74 -10.10 -1.06
CA PHE A 189 19.26 -11.11 -2.01
C PHE A 189 19.74 -10.84 -3.44
N ASN A 190 19.79 -11.92 -4.21
CA ASN A 190 19.86 -11.88 -5.67
C ASN A 190 18.89 -12.95 -6.22
N GLN A 191 19.38 -14.13 -6.62
CA GLN A 191 18.55 -15.33 -6.82
C GLN A 191 18.12 -15.97 -5.50
N GLU A 192 18.94 -15.86 -4.45
CA GLU A 192 18.69 -16.46 -3.15
C GLU A 192 18.85 -15.44 -2.03
N LEU A 193 18.15 -15.64 -0.92
CA LEU A 193 18.32 -14.84 0.29
C LEU A 193 19.66 -15.18 0.97
N ASP A 194 20.40 -14.16 1.36
CA ASP A 194 21.64 -14.27 2.12
C ASP A 194 21.53 -13.55 3.46
N VAL A 195 21.48 -14.32 4.55
CA VAL A 195 21.47 -13.75 5.90
C VAL A 195 22.86 -13.23 6.24
N LYS A 196 23.01 -11.90 6.32
CA LYS A 196 24.25 -11.21 6.72
C LYS A 196 24.44 -11.23 8.22
N VAL A 197 23.35 -10.95 8.93
CA VAL A 197 23.25 -10.91 10.39
C VAL A 197 21.94 -11.58 10.79
N PRO A 198 21.95 -12.62 11.63
CA PRO A 198 20.73 -13.20 12.15
C PRO A 198 19.96 -12.18 13.00
N VAL A 199 18.66 -12.37 13.17
CA VAL A 199 17.84 -11.49 14.02
C VAL A 199 18.38 -11.54 15.45
N MET A 200 18.89 -10.40 15.92
CA MET A 200 19.50 -10.31 17.24
C MET A 200 19.42 -8.91 17.85
N ASN A 201 19.74 -8.81 19.13
CA ASN A 201 19.56 -7.58 19.91
C ASN A 201 20.85 -6.77 20.10
N ASP A 202 22.04 -7.37 20.08
CA ASP A 202 23.27 -6.65 20.44
C ASP A 202 23.74 -5.73 19.30
N LYS A 203 23.70 -4.40 19.53
CA LYS A 203 24.04 -3.39 18.52
C LYS A 203 25.45 -3.55 17.97
N GLN A 204 26.43 -3.74 18.84
CA GLN A 204 27.84 -3.76 18.44
C GLN A 204 28.15 -5.04 17.66
N GLN A 205 27.57 -6.17 18.07
CA GLN A 205 27.68 -7.44 17.39
C GLN A 205 27.03 -7.38 15.99
N ILE A 206 25.85 -6.77 15.86
CA ILE A 206 25.22 -6.55 14.54
C ILE A 206 26.16 -5.79 13.62
N LEU A 207 26.69 -4.65 14.05
CA LEU A 207 27.59 -3.82 13.24
C LEU A 207 28.88 -4.56 12.86
N ASN A 208 29.47 -5.31 13.79
CA ASN A 208 30.70 -6.07 13.54
C ASN A 208 30.49 -7.19 12.51
N ILE A 209 29.41 -7.96 12.66
CA ILE A 209 29.05 -9.04 11.71
C ILE A 209 28.70 -8.43 10.35
N TYR A 210 27.91 -7.36 10.33
CA TYR A 210 27.52 -6.68 9.11
C TYR A 210 28.72 -6.20 8.31
N ARG A 211 29.64 -5.44 8.93
CA ARG A 211 30.85 -4.92 8.27
C ARG A 211 31.72 -6.03 7.69
N SER A 212 31.76 -7.20 8.33
CA SER A 212 32.51 -8.36 7.84
C SER A 212 31.84 -9.06 6.65
N ASN A 213 30.51 -8.98 6.56
CA ASN A 213 29.71 -9.76 5.60
C ASN A 213 29.05 -8.93 4.49
N ARG A 214 29.05 -7.59 4.59
CA ARG A 214 28.21 -6.70 3.75
C ARG A 214 28.49 -6.78 2.26
N GLU A 215 29.64 -7.29 1.81
CA GLU A 215 29.98 -7.43 0.38
C GLU A 215 29.78 -8.85 -0.17
N ARG A 216 29.38 -9.80 0.68
CA ARG A 216 29.22 -11.22 0.30
C ARG A 216 28.09 -11.40 -0.72
N LYS A 217 28.22 -12.35 -1.66
CA LYS A 217 27.16 -12.80 -2.58
C LYS A 217 26.47 -11.67 -3.36
N LEU A 218 27.24 -10.82 -4.03
CA LEU A 218 26.72 -9.97 -5.10
C LEU A 218 26.30 -10.83 -6.30
N GLY A 219 25.24 -10.45 -7.01
CA GLY A 219 24.69 -11.22 -8.12
C GLY A 219 24.12 -10.37 -9.25
N LEU A 220 23.57 -11.01 -10.27
CA LEU A 220 23.01 -10.33 -11.46
C LEU A 220 21.47 -10.32 -11.48
N PHE A 221 20.81 -11.13 -10.66
CA PHE A 221 19.36 -11.31 -10.67
C PHE A 221 18.72 -10.69 -9.43
N SER A 222 17.41 -10.44 -9.49
CA SER A 222 16.61 -9.92 -8.39
C SER A 222 15.34 -10.76 -8.20
N ALA A 223 15.28 -11.50 -7.09
CA ALA A 223 14.15 -12.32 -6.66
C ALA A 223 13.44 -11.68 -5.46
N VAL A 224 12.80 -10.53 -5.68
CA VAL A 224 12.21 -9.69 -4.63
C VAL A 224 11.16 -10.44 -3.81
N ASN A 225 10.15 -11.05 -4.47
CA ASN A 225 9.08 -11.76 -3.77
C ASN A 225 9.62 -12.96 -2.98
N ASP A 226 10.53 -13.75 -3.56
CA ASP A 226 11.12 -14.89 -2.87
C ASP A 226 11.96 -14.43 -1.66
N ALA A 227 12.68 -13.31 -1.78
CA ALA A 227 13.45 -12.74 -0.68
C ALA A 227 12.54 -12.30 0.47
N VAL A 228 11.48 -11.54 0.19
CA VAL A 228 10.51 -11.10 1.20
C VAL A 228 9.80 -12.30 1.85
N TRP A 229 9.40 -13.29 1.05
CA TRP A 229 8.80 -14.53 1.56
C TRP A 229 9.68 -15.25 2.59
N ASN A 230 10.99 -15.30 2.33
CA ASN A 230 11.97 -15.92 3.22
C ASN A 230 12.30 -15.02 4.41
N CYS A 231 12.29 -13.69 4.26
CA CYS A 231 12.44 -12.75 5.39
C CYS A 231 11.32 -12.91 6.42
N ILE A 232 10.09 -13.21 5.97
CA ILE A 232 8.97 -13.53 6.88
C ILE A 232 9.31 -14.71 7.78
N ASP A 233 9.94 -15.75 7.23
CA ASP A 233 10.30 -16.96 8.00
C ASP A 233 11.39 -16.69 9.05
N LEU A 234 12.21 -15.65 8.88
CA LEU A 234 13.21 -15.23 9.88
C LEU A 234 12.57 -14.59 11.12
N LEU A 235 11.33 -14.13 11.02
CA LEU A 235 10.60 -13.46 12.09
C LEU A 235 9.60 -14.38 12.80
N LYS A 236 9.39 -15.60 12.31
CA LYS A 236 8.34 -16.52 12.81
C LYS A 236 8.46 -16.86 14.29
N ASP A 237 9.68 -16.98 14.80
CA ASP A 237 9.98 -17.41 16.17
C ASP A 237 10.07 -16.22 17.16
N THR A 238 9.85 -14.99 16.69
CA THR A 238 9.80 -13.81 17.54
C THR A 238 8.48 -13.74 18.32
N PRO A 239 8.40 -13.04 19.47
CA PRO A 239 7.14 -12.94 20.21
C PRO A 239 5.99 -12.38 19.35
N GLU A 240 4.82 -13.02 19.40
CA GLU A 240 3.68 -12.66 18.54
C GLU A 240 3.09 -11.27 18.85
N ASN A 241 3.28 -10.78 20.08
CA ASN A 241 2.80 -9.47 20.52
C ASN A 241 3.75 -8.33 20.16
N ASP A 242 4.98 -8.64 19.75
CA ASP A 242 5.96 -7.64 19.34
C ASP A 242 5.78 -7.35 17.85
N PRO A 243 5.68 -6.08 17.43
CA PRO A 243 5.59 -5.72 16.02
C PRO A 243 6.73 -6.33 15.17
N ARG A 244 6.34 -6.85 14.00
CA ARG A 244 7.27 -7.44 13.04
C ARG A 244 7.28 -6.62 11.75
N VAL A 245 8.48 -6.26 11.31
CA VAL A 245 8.67 -5.38 10.14
C VAL A 245 9.71 -5.98 9.21
N VAL A 246 9.38 -6.03 7.92
CA VAL A 246 10.34 -6.30 6.86
C VAL A 246 10.56 -5.01 6.09
N VAL A 247 11.81 -4.59 5.93
CA VAL A 247 12.19 -3.45 5.11
C VAL A 247 12.95 -3.97 3.89
N ILE A 248 12.45 -3.70 2.69
CA ILE A 248 13.03 -4.18 1.43
C ILE A 248 13.55 -2.99 0.60
N PHE A 249 14.82 -3.03 0.19
CA PHE A 249 15.45 -2.05 -0.70
C PHE A 249 15.76 -2.70 -2.03
N THR A 250 15.23 -2.14 -3.12
CA THR A 250 15.40 -2.68 -4.48
C THR A 250 15.14 -1.60 -5.54
N ASP A 251 15.59 -1.82 -6.76
CA ASP A 251 15.19 -1.06 -7.95
C ASP A 251 13.97 -1.69 -8.65
N GLY A 252 13.22 -2.57 -7.97
CA GLY A 252 11.83 -2.95 -8.29
C GLY A 252 11.63 -3.96 -9.40
N ASP A 253 12.68 -4.40 -10.09
CA ASP A 253 12.58 -5.37 -11.18
C ASP A 253 12.70 -6.81 -10.65
N ASP A 254 11.58 -7.37 -10.18
CA ASP A 254 11.52 -8.81 -9.89
C ASP A 254 11.51 -9.62 -11.20
N ASN A 255 12.63 -10.30 -11.47
CA ASN A 255 12.83 -11.04 -12.71
C ASN A 255 13.11 -12.53 -12.49
N TYR A 256 13.03 -13.01 -11.24
CA TYR A 256 13.44 -14.36 -10.89
C TYR A 256 12.51 -15.07 -9.90
N SER A 257 11.68 -14.34 -9.14
CA SER A 257 10.86 -14.96 -8.10
C SER A 257 9.88 -15.98 -8.66
N LYS A 258 9.67 -17.04 -7.87
CA LYS A 258 8.60 -18.03 -8.12
C LYS A 258 7.33 -17.67 -7.38
N GLN A 259 7.43 -16.98 -6.25
CA GLN A 259 6.29 -16.59 -5.44
C GLN A 259 5.46 -15.51 -6.12
N LYS A 260 4.14 -15.65 -6.05
CA LYS A 260 3.19 -14.62 -6.49
C LYS A 260 3.02 -13.60 -5.37
N ILE A 261 2.85 -12.34 -5.76
CA ILE A 261 2.65 -11.24 -4.81
C ILE A 261 1.43 -11.44 -3.90
N GLY A 262 0.34 -12.03 -4.42
CA GLY A 262 -0.87 -12.29 -3.64
C GLY A 262 -0.61 -13.24 -2.47
N ASP A 263 0.03 -14.38 -2.75
CA ASP A 263 0.37 -15.39 -1.73
C ASP A 263 1.33 -14.81 -0.67
N LEU A 264 2.28 -13.97 -1.11
CA LEU A 264 3.22 -13.27 -0.22
C LEU A 264 2.49 -12.31 0.72
N ILE A 265 1.56 -11.51 0.20
CA ILE A 265 0.75 -10.57 1.00
C ILE A 265 -0.09 -11.34 2.02
N GLU A 266 -0.71 -12.46 1.62
CA GLU A 266 -1.48 -13.32 2.53
C GLU A 266 -0.59 -13.85 3.66
N LYS A 267 0.57 -14.43 3.32
CA LYS A 267 1.55 -14.91 4.31
C LYS A 267 1.99 -13.81 5.27
N ALA A 268 2.28 -12.61 4.77
CA ALA A 268 2.69 -11.48 5.60
C ALA A 268 1.59 -11.07 6.60
N ARG A 269 0.33 -11.02 6.14
CA ARG A 269 -0.84 -10.69 6.98
C ARG A 269 -1.09 -11.74 8.06
N GLU A 270 -1.05 -13.02 7.71
CA GLU A 270 -1.18 -14.13 8.67
C GLU A 270 -0.12 -14.08 9.78
N ASN A 271 1.09 -13.64 9.43
CA ASN A 271 2.21 -13.52 10.36
C ASN A 271 2.32 -12.14 11.05
N LYS A 272 1.35 -11.24 10.82
CA LYS A 272 1.31 -9.86 11.35
C LYS A 272 2.57 -9.05 11.02
N ILE A 273 3.05 -9.18 9.79
CA ILE A 273 4.25 -8.51 9.29
C ILE A 273 3.88 -7.31 8.42
N HIS A 274 4.50 -6.18 8.72
CA HIS A 274 4.39 -4.96 7.91
C HIS A 274 5.58 -4.82 6.97
N ILE A 275 5.33 -4.58 5.69
CA ILE A 275 6.39 -4.48 4.68
C ILE A 275 6.63 -3.02 4.30
N PHE A 276 7.83 -2.53 4.57
CA PHE A 276 8.29 -1.22 4.13
C PHE A 276 9.11 -1.42 2.86
N ALA A 277 8.64 -0.88 1.75
CA ALA A 277 9.28 -1.08 0.45
C ALA A 277 9.95 0.22 -0.01
N VAL A 278 11.23 0.14 -0.32
CA VAL A 278 12.04 1.26 -0.79
C VAL A 278 12.49 0.96 -2.20
N ALA A 279 11.89 1.69 -3.13
CA ALA A 279 12.24 1.67 -4.53
C ALA A 279 13.35 2.69 -4.80
N PHE A 280 14.33 2.31 -5.62
CA PHE A 280 15.36 3.21 -6.10
C PHE A 280 15.17 3.54 -7.59
N GLY A 281 15.35 4.81 -7.97
CA GLY A 281 15.36 5.26 -9.37
C GLY A 281 14.04 5.04 -10.13
N TYR A 282 14.15 4.87 -11.46
CA TYR A 282 13.03 4.63 -12.38
C TYR A 282 12.66 3.15 -12.42
N SER A 283 12.16 2.66 -11.29
CA SER A 283 11.78 1.27 -11.07
C SER A 283 10.31 0.99 -11.38
N GLN A 284 10.00 -0.26 -11.77
CA GLN A 284 8.64 -0.78 -11.80
C GLN A 284 8.13 -0.99 -10.38
N ASP A 285 7.58 0.06 -9.78
CA ASP A 285 7.28 0.10 -8.35
C ASP A 285 5.87 -0.39 -7.96
N HIS A 286 5.07 -0.86 -8.92
CA HIS A 286 3.68 -1.29 -8.68
C HIS A 286 3.60 -2.39 -7.61
N ASN A 287 4.41 -3.45 -7.74
CA ASN A 287 4.42 -4.56 -6.79
C ASN A 287 4.88 -4.12 -5.40
N LEU A 288 5.88 -3.24 -5.32
CA LEU A 288 6.38 -2.71 -4.05
C LEU A 288 5.34 -1.87 -3.32
N ARG A 289 4.60 -1.02 -4.05
CA ARG A 289 3.46 -0.27 -3.51
C ARG A 289 2.38 -1.20 -2.99
N TYR A 290 2.04 -2.24 -3.75
CA TYR A 290 1.03 -3.23 -3.35
C TYR A 290 1.43 -3.97 -2.08
N MET A 291 2.67 -4.49 -2.00
CA MET A 291 3.15 -5.16 -0.79
C MET A 291 3.07 -4.24 0.43
N ALA A 292 3.52 -3.00 0.31
CA ALA A 292 3.47 -2.04 1.41
C ALA A 292 2.04 -1.73 1.85
N GLN A 293 1.16 -1.42 0.90
CA GLN A 293 -0.24 -1.06 1.16
C GLN A 293 -1.00 -2.20 1.85
N TYR A 294 -0.95 -3.41 1.28
CA TYR A 294 -1.78 -4.53 1.76
C TYR A 294 -1.22 -5.25 2.99
N THR A 295 -0.01 -4.90 3.44
CA THR A 295 0.57 -5.40 4.71
C THR A 295 0.59 -4.34 5.80
N GLY A 296 0.07 -3.13 5.55
CA GLY A 296 0.10 -2.03 6.52
C GLY A 296 1.50 -1.47 6.77
N GLY A 297 2.39 -1.56 5.79
CA GLY A 297 3.67 -0.87 5.78
C GLY A 297 3.63 0.43 4.96
N LYS A 298 4.79 0.86 4.45
CA LYS A 298 4.92 2.13 3.71
C LYS A 298 5.85 1.99 2.51
N PHE A 299 5.47 2.62 1.40
CA PHE A 299 6.29 2.70 0.20
C PHE A 299 7.12 3.99 0.19
N TYR A 300 8.36 3.89 -0.28
CA TYR A 300 9.30 4.98 -0.46
C TYR A 300 9.91 4.91 -1.85
N LYS A 301 10.25 6.07 -2.40
CA LYS A 301 11.05 6.17 -3.63
C LYS A 301 12.20 7.13 -3.40
N ALA A 302 13.42 6.69 -3.71
CA ALA A 302 14.63 7.48 -3.60
C ALA A 302 15.21 7.76 -4.99
N TYR A 303 15.56 9.02 -5.25
CA TYR A 303 16.24 9.46 -6.48
C TYR A 303 17.66 9.93 -6.23
N THR A 304 18.00 10.30 -4.98
CA THR A 304 19.34 10.74 -4.58
C THR A 304 19.90 9.96 -3.40
N LYS A 305 21.22 10.07 -3.17
CA LYS A 305 21.90 9.45 -2.03
C LYS A 305 21.36 10.02 -0.72
N GLU A 306 21.12 11.32 -0.70
CA GLU A 306 20.65 12.06 0.47
C GLU A 306 19.22 11.65 0.83
N GLU A 307 18.35 11.46 -0.17
CA GLU A 307 17.01 10.93 0.02
C GLU A 307 17.04 9.50 0.55
N LEU A 308 17.88 8.63 -0.04
CA LEU A 308 18.03 7.25 0.41
C LEU A 308 18.45 7.16 1.89
N ILE A 309 19.45 7.95 2.30
CA ILE A 309 19.88 8.02 3.71
C ILE A 309 18.75 8.56 4.61
N SER A 310 18.00 9.55 4.12
CA SER A 310 16.86 10.11 4.86
C SER A 310 15.73 9.10 5.02
N ILE A 311 15.50 8.22 4.04
CA ILE A 311 14.53 7.12 4.11
C ILE A 311 14.90 6.11 5.19
N PHE A 312 16.18 5.71 5.33
CA PHE A 312 16.59 4.84 6.44
C PHE A 312 16.20 5.46 7.80
N ARG A 313 16.44 6.77 7.98
CA ARG A 313 16.04 7.48 9.20
C ARG A 313 14.52 7.54 9.34
N ASP A 314 13.78 7.88 8.28
CA ASP A 314 12.31 8.01 8.33
C ASP A 314 11.63 6.70 8.66
N ILE A 315 12.11 5.57 8.10
CA ILE A 315 11.57 4.26 8.42
C ILE A 315 11.70 4.02 9.92
N TYR A 316 12.91 4.17 10.47
CA TYR A 316 13.13 3.93 11.89
C TYR A 316 12.33 4.91 12.77
N MET A 317 12.32 6.20 12.42
CA MET A 317 11.54 7.22 13.12
C MET A 317 10.04 6.94 13.08
N SER A 318 9.51 6.46 11.96
CA SER A 318 8.07 6.14 11.79
C SER A 318 7.63 4.94 12.63
N LEU A 319 8.55 4.03 12.99
CA LEU A 319 8.27 2.97 13.96
C LEU A 319 8.19 3.49 15.41
N ARG A 320 8.75 4.68 15.69
CA ARG A 320 8.86 5.25 17.04
C ARG A 320 7.92 6.39 17.32
N TYR A 321 7.67 7.22 16.32
CA TYR A 321 6.95 8.49 16.44
C TYR A 321 5.77 8.52 15.49
N TYR A 322 4.58 8.46 16.08
CA TYR A 322 3.32 8.52 15.36
C TYR A 322 2.18 8.89 16.30
N TYR A 323 1.09 9.34 15.71
CA TYR A 323 -0.20 9.49 16.35
C TYR A 323 -1.06 8.29 15.98
N LEU A 324 -1.39 7.47 16.98
CA LEU A 324 -2.35 6.39 16.85
C LEU A 324 -3.75 6.96 17.05
N VAL A 325 -4.56 6.89 16.01
CA VAL A 325 -5.95 7.31 16.06
C VAL A 325 -6.84 6.07 15.94
N THR A 326 -7.71 5.86 16.93
CA THR A 326 -8.59 4.70 17.00
C THR A 326 -10.04 5.14 16.97
N TYR A 327 -10.85 4.54 16.10
CA TYR A 327 -12.26 4.88 15.90
C TYR A 327 -13.06 3.70 15.36
N LYS A 328 -14.39 3.82 15.41
CA LYS A 328 -15.32 2.87 14.80
C LYS A 328 -15.75 3.39 13.42
N PRO A 329 -15.43 2.70 12.31
CA PRO A 329 -15.81 3.18 10.97
C PRO A 329 -17.29 2.90 10.66
N PRO A 330 -17.88 3.58 9.67
CA PRO A 330 -19.12 3.12 9.04
C PRO A 330 -18.94 1.71 8.46
N LYS A 331 -19.98 0.88 8.56
CA LYS A 331 -19.98 -0.44 7.92
C LYS A 331 -20.25 -0.28 6.43
N TYR A 332 -19.30 -0.70 5.61
CA TYR A 332 -19.30 -0.59 4.16
C TYR A 332 -18.40 -1.65 3.53
N TRP A 333 -18.86 -2.22 2.43
CA TRP A 333 -18.07 -3.16 1.66
C TRP A 333 -17.40 -2.48 0.46
N GLY A 334 -16.11 -2.14 0.63
CA GLY A 334 -15.28 -1.57 -0.44
C GLY A 334 -14.26 -0.58 0.11
N TYR A 335 -13.91 0.41 -0.70
CA TYR A 335 -12.95 1.44 -0.35
C TYR A 335 -13.50 2.41 0.70
N HIS A 336 -12.64 2.76 1.65
CA HIS A 336 -12.82 3.82 2.62
C HIS A 336 -11.72 4.86 2.40
N HIS A 337 -12.11 6.10 2.07
CA HIS A 337 -11.20 7.24 1.99
C HIS A 337 -11.33 8.09 3.24
N VAL A 338 -10.28 8.13 4.05
CA VAL A 338 -10.26 8.78 5.35
C VAL A 338 -9.60 10.14 5.24
N ALA A 339 -10.25 11.17 5.78
CA ALA A 339 -9.64 12.48 6.03
C ALA A 339 -9.63 12.75 7.53
N LEU A 340 -8.42 12.92 8.08
CA LEU A 340 -8.17 13.27 9.47
C LEU A 340 -7.89 14.78 9.56
N ALA A 341 -8.58 15.47 10.46
CA ALA A 341 -8.51 16.92 10.59
C ALA A 341 -7.81 17.36 11.90
N VAL A 342 -6.82 18.23 11.76
CA VAL A 342 -6.07 18.84 12.87
C VAL A 342 -6.17 20.36 12.80
N ASN A 343 -6.61 20.99 13.88
CA ASN A 343 -6.63 22.44 14.03
C ASN A 343 -5.56 22.87 15.03
N VAL A 344 -4.65 23.73 14.58
CA VAL A 344 -3.55 24.25 15.41
C VAL A 344 -3.84 25.71 15.75
N PRO A 345 -3.83 26.12 17.03
CA PRO A 345 -3.97 27.52 17.40
C PRO A 345 -2.95 28.40 16.66
N ALA A 346 -3.36 29.61 16.28
CA ALA A 346 -2.60 30.55 15.44
C ALA A 346 -2.37 30.14 13.97
N ARG A 347 -2.80 28.95 13.55
CA ARG A 347 -2.94 28.60 12.12
C ARG A 347 -4.35 28.95 11.63
N LYS A 348 -4.47 29.47 10.40
CA LYS A 348 -5.78 29.87 9.83
C LYS A 348 -6.56 28.70 9.23
N ASP A 349 -5.87 27.76 8.61
CA ASP A 349 -6.43 26.61 7.91
C ASP A 349 -6.31 25.33 8.74
N THR A 350 -7.23 24.39 8.47
CA THR A 350 -7.20 23.04 9.02
C THR A 350 -6.18 22.20 8.27
N LEU A 351 -5.37 21.47 9.02
CA LEU A 351 -4.44 20.51 8.47
C LEU A 351 -5.16 19.17 8.23
N PHE A 352 -5.05 18.64 7.01
CA PHE A 352 -5.66 17.37 6.65
C PHE A 352 -4.61 16.32 6.31
N GLY A 353 -4.82 15.12 6.84
CA GLY A 353 -4.09 13.91 6.52
C GLY A 353 -5.07 12.95 5.86
N TYR A 354 -4.66 12.41 4.72
CA TYR A 354 -5.51 11.53 3.92
C TYR A 354 -4.93 10.14 3.88
N GLY A 355 -5.80 9.14 3.87
CA GLY A 355 -5.43 7.74 3.68
C GLY A 355 -6.61 6.92 3.19
N GLU A 356 -6.34 5.69 2.79
CA GLU A 356 -7.38 4.77 2.32
C GLU A 356 -7.13 3.34 2.78
N TYR A 357 -8.22 2.60 2.98
CA TYR A 357 -8.17 1.16 3.20
C TYR A 357 -9.33 0.50 2.45
N ASP A 358 -9.14 -0.76 2.04
CA ASP A 358 -10.11 -1.51 1.24
C ASP A 358 -10.62 -2.72 2.02
N MET A 359 -11.93 -2.75 2.22
CA MET A 359 -12.62 -3.85 2.88
C MET A 359 -13.19 -4.85 1.89
N SER A 360 -12.99 -4.66 0.57
CA SER A 360 -13.46 -5.62 -0.44
C SER A 360 -12.85 -7.00 -0.24
N ASP A 361 -11.54 -7.06 0.06
CA ASP A 361 -10.76 -8.30 0.16
C ASP A 361 -11.18 -9.19 1.33
N LYS A 362 -11.72 -8.61 2.41
CA LYS A 362 -12.28 -9.39 3.53
C LYS A 362 -13.53 -10.16 3.13
N PHE A 363 -14.17 -9.79 2.02
CA PHE A 363 -15.26 -10.54 1.43
C PHE A 363 -14.79 -11.01 0.06
N LYS A 364 -13.96 -12.05 0.09
CA LYS A 364 -13.32 -12.69 -1.07
C LYS A 364 -14.26 -12.64 -2.27
N TRP A 365 -13.92 -11.84 -3.26
CA TRP A 365 -14.36 -12.11 -4.62
C TRP A 365 -13.66 -13.43 -4.94
N GLU A 366 -14.34 -14.55 -4.72
CA GLU A 366 -13.79 -15.88 -4.94
C GLU A 366 -13.13 -15.99 -6.33
N ASP A 367 -12.26 -16.98 -6.52
CA ASP A 367 -11.74 -17.30 -7.85
C ASP A 367 -12.89 -17.49 -8.85
N THR A 368 -12.60 -17.36 -10.15
CA THR A 368 -13.59 -17.60 -11.21
C THR A 368 -14.37 -18.90 -10.91
N GLY A 369 -15.70 -18.82 -10.85
CA GLY A 369 -16.57 -19.92 -10.43
C GLY A 369 -17.08 -19.85 -9.00
N GLY A 370 -16.64 -18.87 -8.20
CA GLY A 370 -17.13 -18.67 -6.86
C GLY A 370 -18.31 -17.70 -6.73
N ALA A 371 -18.93 -17.67 -5.55
CA ALA A 371 -20.15 -16.93 -5.24
C ALA A 371 -20.03 -16.12 -3.96
N PHE A 372 -20.67 -14.95 -3.92
CA PHE A 372 -20.85 -14.19 -2.69
C PHE A 372 -22.31 -13.81 -2.47
N GLU A 373 -22.69 -13.73 -1.20
CA GLU A 373 -24.04 -13.36 -0.77
C GLU A 373 -24.06 -11.94 -0.20
N ARG A 374 -25.04 -11.16 -0.66
CA ARG A 374 -25.38 -9.86 -0.13
C ARG A 374 -26.91 -9.76 -0.04
N PRO A 375 -27.49 -9.63 1.17
CA PRO A 375 -28.95 -9.63 1.32
C PRO A 375 -29.62 -8.50 0.54
N ILE A 376 -30.43 -8.86 -0.44
CA ILE A 376 -31.36 -7.95 -1.11
C ILE A 376 -32.77 -8.25 -0.61
N LEU A 377 -33.41 -7.23 -0.05
CA LEU A 377 -34.69 -7.33 0.61
C LEU A 377 -35.81 -7.01 -0.38
N PHE A 378 -36.87 -7.81 -0.30
CA PHE A 378 -38.09 -7.69 -1.07
C PHE A 378 -39.28 -7.91 -0.14
N ASP A 379 -40.41 -7.24 -0.38
CA ASP A 379 -41.64 -7.58 0.31
C ASP A 379 -42.19 -8.94 -0.17
N PHE A 380 -43.10 -9.51 0.63
CA PHE A 380 -43.78 -10.76 0.30
C PHE A 380 -44.46 -10.67 -1.07
N ASN A 381 -44.21 -11.66 -1.94
CA ASN A 381 -44.72 -11.73 -3.31
C ASN A 381 -44.39 -10.49 -4.19
N LYS A 382 -43.32 -9.75 -3.86
CA LYS A 382 -42.84 -8.63 -4.68
C LYS A 382 -41.40 -8.82 -5.14
N TRP A 383 -41.05 -8.07 -6.18
CA TRP A 383 -39.70 -7.99 -6.76
C TRP A 383 -39.15 -6.55 -6.81
N ASP A 384 -39.87 -5.57 -6.25
CA ASP A 384 -39.32 -4.24 -6.02
C ASP A 384 -38.27 -4.30 -4.91
N ILE A 385 -37.06 -3.84 -5.21
CA ILE A 385 -35.97 -3.78 -4.23
C ILE A 385 -36.36 -2.77 -3.16
N LYS A 386 -36.29 -3.19 -1.90
CA LYS A 386 -36.59 -2.31 -0.77
C LYS A 386 -35.49 -1.23 -0.63
N PRO A 387 -35.83 0.02 -0.26
CA PRO A 387 -34.85 1.09 -0.07
C PRO A 387 -33.69 0.72 0.88
N GLU A 388 -33.95 -0.15 1.86
CA GLU A 388 -32.97 -0.67 2.83
C GLU A 388 -31.84 -1.47 2.16
N SER A 389 -32.06 -2.01 0.95
CA SER A 389 -31.04 -2.70 0.16
C SER A 389 -30.30 -1.82 -0.82
N GLN A 390 -30.66 -0.53 -0.93
CA GLN A 390 -29.96 0.41 -1.80
C GLN A 390 -28.45 0.51 -1.50
N PRO A 391 -27.98 0.55 -0.23
CA PRO A 391 -26.55 0.56 0.06
C PRO A 391 -25.82 -0.65 -0.52
N VAL A 392 -26.44 -1.84 -0.48
CA VAL A 392 -25.89 -3.08 -1.02
C VAL A 392 -25.79 -3.03 -2.55
N ILE A 393 -26.82 -2.51 -3.22
CA ILE A 393 -26.81 -2.32 -4.69
C ILE A 393 -25.67 -1.38 -5.10
N GLU A 394 -25.48 -0.29 -4.35
CA GLU A 394 -24.39 0.65 -4.62
C GLU A 394 -23.02 0.04 -4.33
N GLU A 395 -22.86 -0.77 -3.28
CA GLU A 395 -21.61 -1.51 -3.00
C GLU A 395 -21.24 -2.45 -4.15
N VAL A 396 -22.19 -3.29 -4.61
CA VAL A 396 -21.97 -4.22 -5.73
C VAL A 396 -21.64 -3.44 -7.01
N THR A 397 -22.34 -2.34 -7.26
CA THR A 397 -22.06 -1.48 -8.41
C THR A 397 -20.65 -0.90 -8.35
N ASP A 398 -20.28 -0.28 -7.23
CA ASP A 398 -18.97 0.36 -7.07
C ASP A 398 -17.82 -0.62 -7.30
N ALA A 399 -17.98 -1.83 -6.79
CA ALA A 399 -17.01 -2.90 -6.97
C ALA A 399 -16.95 -3.37 -8.44
N MET A 400 -18.09 -3.55 -9.12
CA MET A 400 -18.11 -3.87 -10.55
C MET A 400 -17.49 -2.77 -11.42
N LEU A 401 -17.73 -1.49 -11.10
CA LEU A 401 -17.12 -0.36 -11.81
C LEU A 401 -15.62 -0.23 -11.53
N SER A 402 -15.16 -0.68 -10.37
CA SER A 402 -13.74 -0.66 -10.00
C SER A 402 -12.95 -1.81 -10.66
N MET A 403 -13.61 -2.92 -10.99
CA MET A 403 -13.01 -4.10 -11.59
C MET A 403 -13.59 -4.37 -12.97
N GLU A 404 -13.14 -3.62 -13.97
CA GLU A 404 -13.76 -3.52 -15.31
C GLU A 404 -13.90 -4.84 -16.07
N ARG A 405 -13.05 -5.84 -15.78
CA ARG A 405 -13.05 -7.14 -16.46
C ARG A 405 -14.05 -8.14 -15.89
N ILE A 406 -14.58 -7.87 -14.70
CA ILE A 406 -15.39 -8.85 -13.98
C ILE A 406 -16.78 -8.99 -14.57
N LYS A 407 -17.20 -10.24 -14.73
CA LYS A 407 -18.54 -10.63 -15.17
C LYS A 407 -19.21 -11.45 -14.09
N ILE A 408 -20.51 -11.22 -13.87
CA ILE A 408 -21.26 -11.90 -12.82
C ILE A 408 -22.57 -12.53 -13.32
N GLU A 409 -23.05 -13.55 -12.63
CA GLU A 409 -24.42 -14.04 -12.68
C GLU A 409 -25.13 -13.71 -11.36
N ILE A 410 -26.29 -13.07 -11.46
CA ILE A 410 -27.15 -12.73 -10.32
C ILE A 410 -28.22 -13.81 -10.22
N GLN A 411 -28.22 -14.56 -9.14
CA GLN A 411 -29.16 -15.65 -8.93
C GLN A 411 -30.22 -15.30 -7.90
N GLY A 412 -31.48 -15.50 -8.24
CA GLY A 412 -32.61 -15.39 -7.33
C GLY A 412 -33.06 -16.76 -6.83
N HIS A 413 -33.34 -16.86 -5.53
CA HIS A 413 -33.83 -18.07 -4.88
C HIS A 413 -35.06 -17.76 -4.01
N THR A 414 -35.97 -18.72 -3.87
CA THR A 414 -37.14 -18.64 -2.98
C THR A 414 -37.10 -19.74 -1.92
N ASP A 415 -37.98 -19.62 -0.93
CA ASP A 415 -38.33 -20.74 -0.07
C ASP A 415 -39.32 -21.69 -0.77
N ASN A 416 -39.87 -22.66 -0.03
CA ASN A 416 -40.85 -23.62 -0.52
C ASN A 416 -42.31 -23.17 -0.38
N VAL A 417 -42.57 -21.90 -0.04
CA VAL A 417 -43.95 -21.39 0.10
C VAL A 417 -44.44 -20.96 -1.28
N GLY A 418 -45.54 -21.54 -1.75
CA GLY A 418 -46.10 -21.30 -3.07
C GLY A 418 -45.78 -22.39 -4.10
N GLY A 419 -46.35 -22.27 -5.30
CA GLY A 419 -46.18 -23.25 -6.38
C GLY A 419 -44.81 -23.15 -7.07
N LEU A 420 -44.36 -24.26 -7.67
CA LEU A 420 -43.06 -24.34 -8.37
C LEU A 420 -42.92 -23.27 -9.46
N GLU A 421 -43.90 -23.17 -10.37
CA GLU A 421 -43.89 -22.18 -11.47
C GLU A 421 -43.89 -20.74 -10.96
N PHE A 422 -44.70 -20.48 -9.93
CA PHE A 422 -44.78 -19.17 -9.31
C PHE A 422 -43.43 -18.75 -8.70
N ASN A 423 -42.80 -19.66 -7.94
CA ASN A 423 -41.51 -19.41 -7.32
C ASN A 423 -40.39 -19.26 -8.34
N GLN A 424 -40.45 -20.00 -9.45
CA GLN A 424 -39.53 -19.82 -10.58
C GLN A 424 -39.63 -18.38 -11.12
N VAL A 425 -40.82 -17.93 -11.52
CA VAL A 425 -41.04 -16.58 -12.06
C VAL A 425 -40.66 -15.50 -11.04
N LEU A 426 -41.01 -15.67 -9.77
CA LEU A 426 -40.69 -14.71 -8.71
C LEU A 426 -39.17 -14.54 -8.56
N SER A 427 -38.43 -15.65 -8.55
CA SER A 427 -36.98 -15.63 -8.43
C SER A 427 -36.28 -14.96 -9.63
N GLU A 428 -36.77 -15.20 -10.86
CA GLU A 428 -36.27 -14.57 -12.07
C GLU A 428 -36.50 -13.05 -12.05
N ARG A 429 -37.71 -12.62 -11.66
CA ARG A 429 -38.04 -11.19 -11.56
C ARG A 429 -37.17 -10.46 -10.54
N ARG A 430 -36.89 -11.09 -9.40
CA ARG A 430 -36.00 -10.52 -8.37
C ARG A 430 -34.56 -10.39 -8.87
N ALA A 431 -34.04 -11.43 -9.51
CA ALA A 431 -32.69 -11.38 -10.11
C ALA A 431 -32.60 -10.30 -11.19
N ASN A 432 -33.61 -10.18 -12.05
CA ASN A 432 -33.69 -9.13 -13.06
C ASN A 432 -33.77 -7.73 -12.44
N ALA A 433 -34.58 -7.54 -11.39
CA ALA A 433 -34.68 -6.25 -10.70
C ALA A 433 -33.33 -5.77 -10.16
N VAL A 434 -32.53 -6.69 -9.60
CA VAL A 434 -31.16 -6.40 -9.15
C VAL A 434 -30.27 -6.01 -10.33
N MET A 435 -30.29 -6.78 -11.43
CA MET A 435 -29.52 -6.46 -12.63
C MET A 435 -29.86 -5.06 -13.18
N GLU A 436 -31.15 -4.74 -13.30
CA GLU A 436 -31.61 -3.43 -13.77
C GLU A 436 -31.17 -2.29 -12.85
N ALA A 437 -31.17 -2.51 -11.54
CA ALA A 437 -30.68 -1.53 -10.58
C ALA A 437 -29.17 -1.26 -10.76
N LEU A 438 -28.36 -2.30 -10.99
CA LEU A 438 -26.93 -2.15 -11.27
C LEU A 438 -26.69 -1.45 -12.63
N ILE A 439 -27.48 -1.75 -13.66
CA ILE A 439 -27.40 -1.09 -14.97
C ILE A 439 -27.69 0.41 -14.82
N LYS A 440 -28.73 0.78 -14.05
CA LYS A 440 -29.10 2.18 -13.81
C LYS A 440 -27.98 2.98 -13.15
N LEU A 441 -27.13 2.32 -12.36
CA LEU A 441 -25.97 2.92 -11.71
C LEU A 441 -24.68 2.85 -12.57
N GLY A 442 -24.77 2.34 -13.80
CA GLY A 442 -23.71 2.44 -14.81
C GLY A 442 -22.96 1.14 -15.10
N VAL A 443 -23.35 0.00 -14.52
CA VAL A 443 -22.74 -1.29 -14.89
C VAL A 443 -23.18 -1.72 -16.28
N GLU A 444 -22.24 -2.02 -17.17
CA GLU A 444 -22.56 -2.45 -18.54
C GLU A 444 -23.35 -3.78 -18.55
N PRO A 445 -24.51 -3.85 -19.25
CA PRO A 445 -25.35 -5.06 -19.27
C PRO A 445 -24.61 -6.34 -19.69
N ARG A 446 -23.66 -6.24 -20.64
CA ARG A 446 -22.85 -7.38 -21.13
C ARG A 446 -21.97 -8.05 -20.07
N ARG A 447 -21.80 -7.41 -18.91
CA ARG A 447 -21.02 -7.91 -17.78
C ARG A 447 -21.86 -8.68 -16.78
N MET A 448 -23.17 -8.76 -17.00
CA MET A 448 -24.11 -9.38 -16.07
C MET A 448 -25.06 -10.30 -16.83
N ARG A 449 -25.52 -11.34 -16.14
CA ARG A 449 -26.75 -12.04 -16.48
C ARG A 449 -27.50 -12.37 -15.21
N SER A 450 -28.81 -12.50 -15.30
CA SER A 450 -29.68 -12.85 -14.18
C SER A 450 -30.33 -14.20 -14.42
N ARG A 451 -30.54 -14.98 -13.35
CA ARG A 451 -31.20 -16.28 -13.40
C ARG A 451 -32.02 -16.54 -12.15
N GLY A 452 -33.23 -17.07 -12.30
CA GLY A 452 -34.02 -17.57 -11.17
C GLY A 452 -33.89 -19.08 -11.03
N PHE A 453 -33.85 -19.56 -9.79
CA PHE A 453 -33.83 -21.00 -9.45
C PHE A 453 -35.05 -21.44 -8.66
N GLY A 454 -35.98 -20.52 -8.38
CA GLY A 454 -37.16 -20.78 -7.54
C GLY A 454 -36.77 -21.47 -6.23
N LEU A 455 -37.48 -22.55 -5.92
CA LEU A 455 -37.28 -23.35 -4.71
C LEU A 455 -36.33 -24.55 -4.89
N THR A 456 -35.72 -24.70 -6.09
CA THR A 456 -35.01 -25.93 -6.48
C THR A 456 -33.62 -26.08 -5.87
N MET A 457 -33.04 -24.98 -5.36
CA MET A 457 -31.68 -24.93 -4.79
C MET A 457 -31.70 -24.37 -3.35
N PRO A 458 -32.34 -25.06 -2.39
CA PRO A 458 -32.38 -24.62 -1.00
C PRO A 458 -31.00 -24.77 -0.35
N LYS A 459 -30.55 -23.73 0.35
CA LYS A 459 -29.29 -23.74 1.12
C LYS A 459 -29.45 -24.49 2.45
N VAL A 460 -30.65 -24.37 3.04
CA VAL A 460 -31.04 -25.05 4.29
C VAL A 460 -32.43 -25.68 4.15
N PRO A 461 -32.79 -26.69 4.97
CA PRO A 461 -34.13 -27.28 4.93
C PRO A 461 -35.22 -26.23 5.23
N ASN A 462 -36.29 -26.16 4.43
CA ASN A 462 -37.39 -25.19 4.61
C ASN A 462 -38.32 -25.48 5.80
N THR A 463 -37.78 -26.01 6.90
CA THR A 463 -38.54 -26.53 8.06
C THR A 463 -38.97 -25.43 9.04
N THR A 464 -38.25 -24.32 9.11
CA THR A 464 -38.55 -23.18 10.00
C THR A 464 -38.64 -21.87 9.23
N GLU A 465 -39.19 -20.82 9.82
CA GLU A 465 -39.27 -19.51 9.17
C GLU A 465 -37.88 -18.88 8.99
N GLU A 466 -36.98 -19.09 9.96
CA GLU A 466 -35.59 -18.65 9.89
C GLU A 466 -34.88 -19.30 8.69
N ASN A 467 -35.07 -20.60 8.49
CA ASN A 467 -34.50 -21.30 7.34
C ASN A 467 -35.11 -20.83 6.00
N ARG A 468 -36.41 -20.56 5.97
CA ARG A 468 -37.06 -19.99 4.78
C ARG A 468 -36.50 -18.60 4.47
N ALA A 469 -36.26 -17.77 5.48
CA ALA A 469 -35.62 -16.47 5.31
C ALA A 469 -34.22 -16.58 4.70
N ILE A 470 -33.42 -17.57 5.13
CA ILE A 470 -32.09 -17.85 4.54
C ILE A 470 -32.21 -18.28 3.07
N ASN A 471 -33.22 -19.08 2.71
CA ASN A 471 -33.41 -19.54 1.34
C ASN A 471 -33.93 -18.44 0.40
N ARG A 472 -34.67 -17.45 0.91
CA ARG A 472 -35.07 -16.23 0.19
C ARG A 472 -33.87 -15.28 0.03
N ARG A 473 -33.01 -15.60 -0.92
CA ARG A 473 -31.71 -14.91 -1.09
C ARG A 473 -31.41 -14.53 -2.54
N THR A 474 -30.46 -13.63 -2.67
CA THR A 474 -29.79 -13.29 -3.92
C THR A 474 -28.31 -13.63 -3.80
N GLU A 475 -27.80 -14.37 -4.78
CA GLU A 475 -26.38 -14.72 -4.86
C GLU A 475 -25.74 -14.05 -6.07
N PHE A 476 -24.47 -13.70 -5.96
CA PHE A 476 -23.68 -13.12 -7.04
C PHE A 476 -22.52 -14.07 -7.35
N HIS A 477 -22.52 -14.65 -8.55
CA HIS A 477 -21.54 -15.64 -8.99
C HIS A 477 -20.55 -15.01 -9.97
N ILE A 478 -19.25 -15.17 -9.77
CA ILE A 478 -18.22 -14.60 -10.65
C ILE A 478 -17.99 -15.53 -11.84
N LEU A 479 -18.31 -15.05 -13.05
CA LEU A 479 -18.19 -15.81 -14.29
C LEU A 479 -16.81 -15.66 -14.95
N ALA A 480 -16.16 -14.51 -14.78
CA ALA A 480 -14.85 -14.20 -15.34
C ALA A 480 -14.21 -13.02 -14.58
N LYS A 481 -12.87 -12.97 -14.53
CA LYS A 481 -12.05 -11.87 -14.01
C LYS A 481 -11.07 -11.34 -15.05
#